data_AF-A0A5B7UH80-F1
#
_entry.id   AF-A0A5B7UH80-F1
#
_cell.length_a   1.000
_cell.length_b   1.000
_cell.length_c   1.000
_cell.angle_alpha   90.00
_cell.angle_beta   90.00
_cell.angle_gamma   90.00
#
_symmetry.space_group_name_H-M   'P 1'
#
loop_
_entity.id
_entity.type
_entity.pdbx_description
1 polymer ?
#
loop_
_entity_poly.entity_id
_entity_poly.type
_entity_poly.pdbx_seq_one_letter_code
_entity_poly.pdbx_strand_id
1 'polypeptide(L)'
;MPFTVNIKYESNGKNVANAKVTMTNTTTSDVIEGNTDENGNLKLSSVPPGVYNITSSITLSKEEYESLTGETTRYKEIHFGGTQEKVTVNANISSTSFTIANGNLGDLVIKQYYSLLSGKMYIFAHGIF
;
A
#
# COMPACT_ATOMS: atom_id res chain seq x y z
N MET A 1 7.61 16.51 -13.54
CA MET A 1 6.55 17.45 -13.11
C MET A 1 6.16 17.17 -11.67
N PRO A 2 5.77 18.17 -10.86
CA PRO A 2 5.38 17.92 -9.49
C PRO A 2 4.12 17.04 -9.42
N PHE A 3 4.10 16.09 -8.48
CA PHE A 3 2.97 15.19 -8.28
C PHE A 3 2.80 14.88 -6.79
N THR A 4 1.56 14.81 -6.32
CA THR A 4 1.25 14.52 -4.91
C THR A 4 0.41 13.26 -4.77
N VAL A 5 0.81 12.35 -3.88
CA VAL A 5 0.01 11.20 -3.47
C VAL A 5 -0.53 11.47 -2.07
N ASN A 6 -1.85 11.45 -1.89
CA ASN A 6 -2.50 11.57 -0.58
C ASN A 6 -3.05 10.21 -0.12
N ILE A 7 -2.73 9.81 1.11
CA ILE A 7 -3.14 8.53 1.70
C ILE A 7 -3.98 8.77 2.96
N LYS A 8 -5.11 8.07 3.06
CA LYS A 8 -5.99 8.06 4.24
C LYS A 8 -6.29 6.65 4.72
N TYR A 9 -6.58 6.47 6.00
CA TYR A 9 -7.14 5.23 6.50
C TYR A 9 -8.59 5.08 6.03
N GLU A 10 -8.97 3.91 5.53
CA GLU A 10 -10.35 3.63 5.12
C GLU A 10 -11.32 3.67 6.31
N SER A 11 -10.90 3.17 7.47
CA SER A 11 -11.74 3.01 8.66
C SER A 11 -12.27 4.33 9.23
N ASN A 12 -11.49 5.40 9.18
CA ASN A 12 -11.81 6.65 9.85
C ASN A 12 -11.47 7.91 9.04
N GLY A 13 -10.94 7.76 7.82
CA GLY A 13 -10.58 8.88 6.94
C GLY A 13 -9.42 9.75 7.43
N LYS A 14 -8.73 9.38 8.52
CA LYS A 14 -7.56 10.12 9.01
C LYS A 14 -6.40 9.99 8.02
N ASN A 15 -5.57 11.03 7.97
CA ASN A 15 -4.35 11.02 7.15
C ASN A 15 -3.36 9.97 7.66
N VAL A 16 -2.64 9.32 6.73
CA VAL A 16 -1.63 8.32 7.08
C VAL A 16 -0.25 8.95 7.02
N ALA A 17 0.32 9.29 8.17
CA ALA A 17 1.70 9.76 8.25
C ALA A 17 2.70 8.61 8.10
N ASN A 18 3.86 8.88 7.49
CA ASN A 18 4.98 7.95 7.37
C ASN A 18 4.69 6.61 6.64
N ALA A 19 3.62 6.54 5.84
CA ALA A 19 3.37 5.38 4.99
C ALA A 19 4.41 5.32 3.87
N LYS A 20 4.99 4.13 3.65
CA LYS A 20 5.84 3.87 2.49
C LYS A 20 4.96 3.79 1.25
N VAL A 21 5.24 4.64 0.27
CA VAL A 21 4.59 4.65 -1.04
C VAL A 21 5.59 4.23 -2.10
N THR A 22 5.17 3.34 -2.99
CA THR A 22 5.95 2.88 -4.16
C THR A 22 5.13 3.13 -5.42
N MET A 23 5.63 3.94 -6.34
CA MET A 23 5.05 4.19 -7.66
C MET A 23 5.86 3.45 -8.72
N THR A 24 5.23 2.55 -9.46
CA THR A 24 5.85 1.79 -10.55
C THR A 24 5.27 2.20 -11.88
N ASN A 25 6.10 2.71 -12.79
CA ASN A 25 5.69 3.04 -14.15
C ASN A 25 5.31 1.76 -14.91
N THR A 26 4.11 1.70 -15.49
CA THR A 26 3.60 0.49 -16.15
C THR A 26 4.27 0.19 -17.48
N THR A 27 4.99 1.15 -18.06
CA THR A 27 5.65 1.02 -19.36
C THR A 27 7.15 0.77 -19.19
N THR A 28 7.83 1.55 -18.34
CA THR A 28 9.29 1.48 -18.16
C THR A 28 9.71 0.59 -16.99
N SER A 29 8.80 0.23 -16.10
CA SER A 29 9.08 -0.42 -14.81
C SER A 29 9.90 0.42 -13.83
N ASP A 30 10.11 1.72 -14.11
CA ASP A 30 10.81 2.62 -13.20
C ASP A 30 10.04 2.75 -11.89
N VAL A 31 10.79 2.81 -10.78
CA VAL A 31 10.23 2.86 -9.43
C VAL A 31 10.60 4.18 -8.75
N ILE A 32 9.61 4.80 -8.13
CA ILE A 32 9.78 5.97 -7.25
C ILE A 32 9.23 5.59 -5.88
N GLU A 33 10.03 5.77 -4.84
CA GLU A 33 9.64 5.49 -3.46
C GLU A 33 9.71 6.74 -2.58
N GLY A 34 8.89 6.80 -1.54
CA GLY A 34 8.94 7.84 -0.53
C GLY A 34 7.98 7.57 0.63
N ASN A 35 8.00 8.45 1.62
CA ASN A 35 7.13 8.37 2.79
C ASN A 35 6.19 9.58 2.83
N THR A 36 4.96 9.37 3.28
CA THR A 36 3.99 10.46 3.47
C THR A 36 4.35 11.34 4.67
N ASP A 37 4.06 12.64 4.56
CA ASP A 37 4.15 13.60 5.66
C ASP A 37 3.00 13.45 6.68
N GLU A 38 2.99 14.26 7.74
CA GLU A 38 1.95 14.25 8.79
C GLU A 38 0.53 14.52 8.24
N ASN A 39 0.42 15.14 7.07
CA ASN A 39 -0.85 15.40 6.39
C ASN A 39 -1.24 14.28 5.42
N GLY A 40 -0.51 13.16 5.44
CA GLY A 40 -0.74 12.01 4.57
C GLY A 40 -0.27 12.22 3.13
N ASN A 41 0.59 13.21 2.87
CA ASN A 41 1.03 13.54 1.52
C ASN A 41 2.47 13.11 1.25
N LEU A 42 2.69 12.39 0.16
CA LEU A 42 4.00 12.30 -0.48
C LEU A 42 4.06 13.33 -1.61
N LYS A 43 4.91 14.36 -1.45
CA LYS A 43 5.11 15.43 -2.42
C LYS A 43 6.37 15.16 -3.23
N LEU A 44 6.19 14.83 -4.51
CA LEU A 44 7.29 14.57 -5.45
C LEU A 44 7.52 15.81 -6.31
N SER A 45 8.73 16.35 -6.31
CA SER A 45 9.06 17.56 -7.07
C SER A 45 9.13 17.31 -8.58
N SER A 46 9.54 16.12 -9.00
CA SER A 46 9.60 15.75 -10.41
C SER A 46 9.35 14.26 -10.65
N VAL A 47 8.19 13.98 -11.24
CA VAL A 47 7.79 12.67 -11.77
C VAL A 47 7.71 12.75 -13.29
N PRO A 48 8.29 11.80 -14.05
CA PRO A 48 8.08 11.70 -15.49
C PRO A 48 6.60 11.41 -15.82
N PRO A 49 6.01 12.06 -16.84
CA PRO A 49 4.66 11.72 -17.25
C PRO A 49 4.57 10.27 -17.72
N GLY A 50 3.45 9.62 -17.40
CA GLY A 50 3.26 8.19 -17.64
C GLY A 50 2.08 7.63 -16.86
N VAL A 51 1.93 6.32 -16.91
CA VAL A 51 0.92 5.59 -16.14
C VAL A 51 1.64 4.78 -15.06
N TYR A 52 1.14 4.86 -13.83
CA TYR A 52 1.76 4.26 -12.66
C TYR A 52 0.78 3.38 -11.90
N ASN A 53 1.30 2.27 -11.37
CA ASN A 53 0.66 1.56 -10.28
C ASN A 53 1.29 2.04 -8.97
N ILE A 54 0.46 2.44 -8.02
CA ILE A 54 0.91 3.00 -6.74
C ILE A 54 0.49 2.05 -5.64
N THR A 55 1.45 1.62 -4.82
CA THR A 55 1.19 0.86 -3.60
C THR A 55 1.58 1.69 -2.39
N SER A 56 0.88 1.49 -1.28
CA SER A 56 1.21 2.11 0.00
C SER A 56 1.11 1.10 1.13
N SER A 57 2.03 1.16 2.08
CA SER A 57 1.99 0.33 3.28
C SER A 57 2.52 1.05 4.53
N ILE A 58 1.97 0.67 5.69
CA ILE A 58 2.46 1.07 7.00
C ILE A 58 2.18 -0.06 7.99
N THR A 59 3.05 -0.19 9.00
CA THR A 59 2.85 -1.10 10.12
C THR A 59 2.71 -0.26 11.37
N LEU A 60 1.63 -0.45 12.12
CA LEU A 60 1.41 0.19 13.40
C LEU A 60 1.64 -0.82 14.51
N SER A 61 2.21 -0.37 15.62
CA SER A 61 2.13 -1.08 16.88
C SER A 61 0.68 -1.18 17.36
N LYS A 62 0.44 -2.08 18.31
CA LYS A 62 -0.83 -2.19 19.02
C LYS A 62 -1.27 -0.83 19.56
N GLU A 63 -0.40 -0.14 20.29
CA GLU A 63 -0.72 1.11 20.96
C GLU A 63 -1.12 2.21 19.95
N GLU A 64 -0.41 2.29 18.82
CA GLU A 64 -0.74 3.22 17.73
C GLU A 64 -2.08 2.89 17.07
N TYR A 65 -2.37 1.61 16.83
CA TYR A 65 -3.66 1.18 16.29
C TYR A 65 -4.81 1.55 17.23
N GLU A 66 -4.71 1.16 18.51
CA GLU A 66 -5.76 1.41 19.50
C GLU A 66 -5.99 2.92 19.70
N SER A 67 -4.91 3.72 19.67
CA SER A 67 -5.01 5.19 19.70
C SER A 67 -5.66 5.77 18.44
N LEU A 68 -5.35 5.20 17.27
CA LEU A 68 -5.86 5.66 15.98
C LEU A 68 -7.35 5.37 15.80
N THR A 69 -7.78 4.15 16.13
CA THR A 69 -9.13 3.63 15.86
C THR A 69 -10.06 3.69 17.05
N GLY A 70 -9.53 3.65 18.28
CA GLY A 70 -10.31 3.45 19.51
C GLY A 70 -10.71 1.99 19.75
N GLU A 71 -10.25 1.05 18.91
CA GLU A 71 -10.58 -0.37 19.01
C GLU A 71 -9.43 -1.16 19.63
N THR A 72 -9.74 -2.07 20.55
CA THR A 72 -8.71 -2.93 21.16
C THR A 72 -8.33 -4.09 20.25
N THR A 73 -7.06 -4.50 20.30
CA THR A 73 -6.57 -5.65 19.53
C THR A 73 -5.61 -6.54 20.33
N ARG A 74 -5.56 -7.82 19.96
CA ARG A 74 -4.61 -8.80 20.51
C ARG A 74 -3.31 -8.89 19.71
N TYR A 75 -3.28 -8.31 18.51
CA TYR A 75 -2.10 -8.33 17.64
C TYR A 75 -1.11 -7.26 18.09
N LYS A 76 0.18 -7.61 18.10
CA LYS A 76 1.26 -6.66 18.46
C LYS A 76 1.53 -5.63 17.37
N GLU A 77 1.30 -6.03 16.13
CA GLU A 77 1.52 -5.22 14.94
C GLU A 77 0.32 -5.39 14.00
N ILE A 78 -0.07 -4.30 13.36
CA ILE A 78 -1.18 -4.23 12.41
C ILE A 78 -0.63 -3.61 11.13
N HIS A 79 -0.72 -4.36 10.03
CA HIS A 79 -0.28 -3.88 8.73
C HIS A 79 -1.46 -3.31 7.95
N PHE A 80 -1.26 -2.11 7.41
CA PHE A 80 -2.18 -1.47 6.47
C PHE A 80 -1.55 -1.44 5.09
N GLY A 81 -2.37 -1.68 4.08
CA GLY A 81 -1.95 -1.68 2.69
C GLY A 81 -3.05 -1.17 1.77
N GLY A 82 -2.65 -0.71 0.60
CA GLY A 82 -3.56 -0.35 -0.47
C GLY A 82 -2.82 -0.15 -1.78
N THR A 83 -3.57 -0.24 -2.87
CA THR A 83 -3.05 -0.09 -4.23
C THR A 83 -4.01 0.76 -5.05
N GLN A 84 -3.46 1.65 -5.85
CA GLN A 84 -4.17 2.37 -6.90
C GLN A 84 -3.48 2.10 -8.23
N GLU A 85 -4.16 1.39 -9.13
CA GLU A 85 -3.63 1.07 -10.45
C GLU A 85 -3.94 2.15 -11.49
N LYS A 86 -3.14 2.17 -12.55
CA LYS A 86 -3.37 2.98 -13.76
C LYS A 86 -3.50 4.49 -13.49
N VAL A 87 -2.76 5.02 -12.52
CA VAL A 87 -2.71 6.45 -12.23
C VAL A 87 -1.96 7.16 -13.35
N THR A 88 -2.63 8.08 -14.02
CA THR A 88 -2.00 8.90 -15.06
C THR A 88 -1.35 10.13 -14.45
N VAL A 89 -0.05 10.31 -14.72
CA VAL A 89 0.71 11.52 -14.39
C VAL A 89 0.94 12.29 -15.69
N ASN A 90 0.37 13.50 -15.77
CA ASN A 90 0.56 14.41 -16.91
C ASN A 90 0.34 15.87 -16.50
N ALA A 91 0.47 16.81 -17.43
CA ALA A 91 0.38 18.25 -17.13
C ALA A 91 -0.97 18.69 -16.51
N ASN A 92 -2.04 17.91 -16.67
CA ASN A 92 -3.38 18.21 -16.14
C ASN A 92 -3.70 17.44 -14.85
N ILE A 93 -2.90 16.43 -14.50
CA ILE A 93 -3.12 15.56 -13.34
C ILE A 93 -1.87 15.60 -12.47
N SER A 94 -1.91 16.45 -11.44
CA SER A 94 -0.81 16.69 -10.49
C SER A 94 -0.99 15.99 -9.14
N SER A 95 -2.07 15.23 -8.95
CA SER A 95 -2.30 14.53 -7.69
C SER A 95 -3.21 13.31 -7.85
N THR A 96 -3.09 12.39 -6.90
CA THR A 96 -4.03 11.29 -6.68
C THR A 96 -4.23 11.07 -5.19
N SER A 97 -5.36 10.44 -4.82
CA SER A 97 -5.65 10.08 -3.44
C SER A 97 -6.33 8.72 -3.38
N PHE A 98 -5.94 7.89 -2.41
CA PHE A 98 -6.61 6.61 -2.14
C PHE A 98 -6.53 6.25 -0.65
N THR A 99 -7.34 5.27 -0.26
CA THR A 99 -7.37 4.77 1.12
C THR A 99 -6.57 3.49 1.27
N ILE A 100 -6.03 3.27 2.47
CA ILE A 100 -5.46 1.98 2.89
C ILE A 100 -6.31 1.38 3.99
N ALA A 101 -6.39 0.06 3.98
CA ALA A 101 -7.07 -0.71 5.02
C ALA A 101 -6.10 -1.71 5.64
N ASN A 102 -6.36 -2.10 6.87
CA ASN A 102 -5.74 -3.28 7.44
C ASN A 102 -6.42 -4.50 6.83
N GLY A 103 -5.66 -5.28 6.06
CA GLY A 103 -6.09 -6.63 5.73
C GLY A 103 -6.08 -7.46 7.01
N ASN A 104 -7.00 -8.42 7.15
CA ASN A 104 -6.67 -9.59 7.95
C ASN A 104 -5.37 -10.18 7.37
N LEU A 105 -4.26 -10.15 8.11
CA LEU A 105 -3.06 -10.95 7.81
C LEU A 105 -3.37 -12.43 8.03
N GLY A 106 -4.30 -12.96 7.25
CA GLY A 106 -4.84 -14.31 7.34
C GLY A 106 -5.28 -14.89 6.00
N ASP A 107 -5.53 -14.08 4.96
CA ASP A 107 -6.12 -14.59 3.71
C ASP A 107 -5.19 -14.66 2.49
N LEU A 108 -3.91 -14.33 2.64
CA LEU A 108 -2.90 -14.79 1.69
C LEU A 108 -1.65 -15.25 2.45
N VAL A 109 -1.72 -16.48 2.97
CA VAL A 109 -0.51 -17.26 3.19
C VAL A 109 0.03 -17.66 1.82
N ILE A 110 0.83 -16.81 1.18
CA ILE A 110 1.70 -17.28 0.09
C ILE A 110 2.84 -18.05 0.75
N LYS A 111 2.60 -19.32 1.08
CA LYS A 111 3.67 -20.27 1.38
C LYS A 111 4.14 -20.88 0.06
N GLN A 112 5.23 -20.35 -0.47
CA GLN A 112 6.01 -21.08 -1.47
C GLN A 112 6.67 -22.27 -0.77
N TYR A 113 6.31 -23.49 -1.13
CA TYR A 113 7.11 -24.67 -0.80
C TYR A 113 8.01 -24.97 -2.01
N TYR A 114 9.31 -24.78 -1.84
CA TYR A 114 10.29 -25.28 -2.79
C TYR A 114 10.57 -26.74 -2.44
N SER A 115 9.97 -27.67 -3.19
CA SER A 115 10.38 -29.08 -3.20
C SER A 115 10.99 -29.36 -4.56
N LEU A 116 12.33 -29.43 -4.60
CA LEU A 116 13.10 -29.95 -5.72
C LEU A 116 12.74 -31.43 -5.91
N LEU A 117 11.67 -31.75 -6.65
CA LEU A 117 11.46 -33.03 -7.34
C LEU A 117 10.15 -32.92 -8.15
N SER A 118 10.28 -32.80 -9.47
CA SER A 118 9.20 -32.71 -10.48
C SER A 118 8.45 -31.37 -10.51
N GLY A 119 8.90 -30.47 -11.40
CA GLY A 119 8.37 -29.10 -11.57
C GLY A 119 6.92 -29.02 -12.05
N LYS A 120 5.97 -29.24 -11.15
CA LYS A 120 4.56 -28.88 -11.32
C LYS A 120 4.08 -28.07 -10.12
N MET A 121 3.61 -26.86 -10.41
CA MET A 121 3.01 -25.94 -9.45
C MET A 121 1.55 -26.34 -9.24
N TYR A 122 1.19 -26.70 -8.01
CA TYR A 122 -0.20 -26.95 -7.63
C TYR A 122 -0.68 -25.84 -6.70
N ILE A 123 -1.74 -25.13 -7.12
CA ILE A 123 -2.44 -24.15 -6.30
C ILE A 123 -3.68 -24.84 -5.75
N PHE A 124 -3.76 -24.99 -4.44
CA PHE A 124 -4.99 -25.41 -3.76
C PHE A 124 -5.39 -24.33 -2.76
N ALA A 125 -6.53 -23.68 -3.01
CA ALA A 125 -7.18 -22.81 -2.04
C ALA A 125 -8.15 -23.67 -1.20
N HIS A 126 -7.99 -23.69 0.11
CA HIS A 126 -8.99 -24.20 1.04
C HIS A 126 -9.29 -23.08 2.03
N GLY A 127 -10.47 -22.49 1.92
CA GLY A 127 -10.96 -21.45 2.81
C GLY A 127 -11.64 -22.06 4.04
N ILE A 128 -11.33 -21.51 5.21
CA ILE A 128 -12.16 -21.53 6.43
C ILE A 128 -12.01 -20.07 6.89
N PHE A 129 -13.02 -19.20 6.87
CA PHE A 129 -14.36 -19.29 7.48
C PHE A 129 -15.42 -18.60 6.61
#